data_AF-A0A8T2XW75-F1
#
_entry.id   AF-A0A8T2XW75-F1
#
_cell.length_a   1.000
_cell.length_b   1.000
_cell.length_c   1.000
_cell.angle_alpha   90.00
_cell.angle_beta   90.00
_cell.angle_gamma   90.00
#
_symmetry.space_group_name_H-M   'P 1'
#
loop_
_entity.id
_entity.type
_entity.pdbx_description
1 polymer ?
#
loop_
_entity_poly.entity_id
_entity_poly.type
_entity_poly.pdbx_seq_one_letter_code
_entity_poly.pdbx_strand_id
1 'polypeptide(L)'
;MEHSSDEEIDASGSDSEMDEYENEAYEELKDGKLRVKISDETFACPFCPQKKRQAYLYKDLLQHASGVGKSRSQKRSTKEKANHLALVKYLEKDLTAAGRTSKPVGETDPHSDCSHVEKMDVSQSEMDNCEDKSYEELKNGNHQVKISDETFTCPYCPTKKRKRDYVYQDLLQHANGVGKSLSEKRTAKEKADHLALVKYLEKDLAAAGSSSKPAGKTENLSSCSQNDKFVWPWTGIAVNLPTRRAEDGRFVGESGSKFRDELKSRGFNPTRVHPLWNFRGHSGTAVVEFNKDWPGLHNAISFEKAYEADQQGKKEWFASSGEKSGIYCWVARADDYNSNNIIGEHLRKIGDVRTISDLIEEEARKQDKLVFNLTNVIETKNRYLKEMELRCSETSASLNKLVQEKEKLLHAYNEEIRKIQTGARDHFQKILNDHEKIKLQLESHKKELEMRGSELEKREAKNESDRRTLSEEIEKNAVRNSSLELAALEQQKADEDVLKLAEDQKRQKEELHNRIIRLEKQLDAKQALELEIERLRGALNVMKHMEDDGDVEVLRKMDAIIKNLREKEGELNDLEALNQTLIVRERKSNDELQDARKELIN
;
A
#
# COMPACT_ATOMS: atom_id res chain seq x y z
N MET A 1 -13.92 34.32 -50.59
CA MET A 1 -13.06 33.23 -50.11
C MET A 1 -13.12 33.28 -48.59
N GLU A 2 -14.26 32.94 -48.00
CA GLU A 2 -14.71 31.57 -47.65
C GLU A 2 -13.73 30.86 -46.70
N HIS A 3 -14.21 30.68 -45.45
CA HIS A 3 -14.07 29.57 -44.48
C HIS A 3 -12.65 29.02 -44.18
N SER A 4 -12.28 28.64 -42.96
CA SER A 4 -13.06 28.05 -41.87
C SER A 4 -12.31 28.21 -40.55
N SER A 5 -13.07 28.46 -39.49
CA SER A 5 -12.71 28.33 -38.08
C SER A 5 -12.61 26.85 -37.71
N ASP A 6 -11.43 26.40 -37.29
CA ASP A 6 -11.27 25.14 -36.57
C ASP A 6 -11.33 25.45 -35.06
N GLU A 7 -12.52 25.25 -34.49
CA GLU A 7 -12.69 25.07 -33.05
C GLU A 7 -12.07 23.72 -32.67
N GLU A 8 -10.96 23.75 -31.94
CA GLU A 8 -10.46 22.59 -31.20
C GLU A 8 -11.47 22.24 -30.10
N ILE A 9 -12.30 21.23 -30.36
CA ILE A 9 -13.16 20.62 -29.35
C ILE A 9 -12.27 19.72 -28.48
N ASP A 10 -12.02 20.22 -27.28
CA ASP A 10 -11.39 19.56 -26.14
C ASP A 10 -12.16 18.26 -25.79
N ALA A 11 -11.57 17.11 -26.11
CA ALA A 11 -12.12 15.79 -25.77
C ALA A 11 -11.43 15.22 -24.53
N SER A 12 -11.37 16.02 -23.47
CA SER A 12 -11.02 15.58 -22.11
C SER A 12 -12.28 15.17 -21.37
N GLY A 13 -12.82 13.99 -21.73
CA GLY A 13 -13.77 13.29 -20.86
C GLY A 13 -13.06 12.95 -19.56
N SER A 14 -13.36 13.70 -18.51
CA SER A 14 -12.78 13.60 -17.17
C SER A 14 -12.82 12.15 -16.67
N ASP A 15 -11.70 11.65 -16.12
CA ASP A 15 -11.61 10.34 -15.45
C ASP A 15 -12.75 10.14 -14.43
N SER A 16 -13.33 11.23 -13.90
CA SER A 16 -14.49 11.20 -12.99
C SER A 16 -15.76 10.61 -13.62
N GLU A 17 -16.04 10.86 -14.91
CA GLU A 17 -17.25 10.31 -15.57
C GLU A 17 -17.13 8.80 -15.80
N MET A 18 -15.91 8.30 -16.04
CA MET A 18 -15.67 6.87 -16.23
C MET A 18 -15.92 6.09 -14.93
N ASP A 19 -15.47 6.63 -13.80
CA ASP A 19 -15.65 6.04 -12.48
C ASP A 19 -17.12 6.04 -12.04
N GLU A 20 -17.88 7.08 -12.35
CA GLU A 20 -19.32 7.15 -12.07
C GLU A 20 -20.10 6.05 -12.82
N TYR A 21 -19.87 5.91 -14.13
CA TYR A 21 -20.52 4.85 -14.92
C TYR A 21 -20.08 3.44 -14.50
N GLU A 22 -18.83 3.26 -14.09
CA GLU A 22 -18.34 1.96 -13.61
C GLU A 22 -19.04 1.57 -12.29
N ASN A 23 -19.16 2.52 -11.36
CA ASN A 23 -19.79 2.26 -10.07
C ASN A 23 -21.30 2.04 -10.19
N GLU A 24 -22.00 2.82 -11.03
CA GLU A 24 -23.43 2.62 -11.31
C GLU A 24 -23.68 1.22 -11.87
N ALA A 25 -22.94 0.82 -12.91
CA ALA A 25 -23.08 -0.49 -13.54
C ALA A 25 -22.69 -1.65 -12.58
N TYR A 26 -21.72 -1.43 -11.69
CA TYR A 26 -21.31 -2.44 -10.70
C TYR A 26 -22.43 -2.68 -9.66
N GLU A 27 -23.07 -1.62 -9.15
CA GLU A 27 -24.20 -1.77 -8.23
C GLU A 27 -25.41 -2.41 -8.91
N GLU A 28 -25.70 -2.12 -10.18
CA GLU A 28 -26.77 -2.80 -10.92
C GLU A 28 -26.53 -4.31 -11.10
N LEU A 29 -25.27 -4.73 -11.27
CA LEU A 29 -24.88 -6.14 -11.34
C LEU A 29 -25.04 -6.82 -9.96
N LYS A 30 -24.69 -6.11 -8.89
CA LYS A 30 -24.75 -6.60 -7.50
C LYS A 30 -26.19 -6.71 -6.97
N ASP A 31 -27.04 -5.75 -7.32
CA ASP A 31 -28.48 -5.75 -7.05
C ASP A 31 -29.22 -6.87 -7.82
N GLY A 32 -28.55 -7.55 -8.75
CA GLY A 32 -29.13 -8.60 -9.57
C GLY A 32 -30.07 -8.11 -10.67
N LYS A 33 -30.11 -6.78 -10.93
CA LYS A 33 -30.89 -6.18 -12.02
C LYS A 33 -30.38 -6.66 -13.39
N LEU A 34 -29.07 -6.85 -13.51
CA LEU A 34 -28.42 -7.37 -14.71
C LEU A 34 -27.98 -8.83 -14.51
N ARG A 35 -28.61 -9.76 -15.23
CA ARG A 35 -28.30 -11.19 -15.12
C ARG A 35 -27.04 -11.57 -15.91
N VAL A 36 -25.98 -11.93 -15.18
CA VAL A 36 -24.70 -12.41 -15.75
C VAL A 36 -24.62 -13.95 -15.83
N LYS A 37 -25.15 -14.66 -14.82
CA LYS A 37 -25.12 -16.13 -14.77
C LYS A 37 -26.36 -16.71 -15.46
N ILE A 38 -26.16 -17.54 -16.49
CA ILE A 38 -27.25 -18.25 -17.19
C ILE A 38 -27.41 -19.66 -16.62
N SER A 39 -26.30 -20.38 -16.41
CA SER A 39 -26.25 -21.71 -15.77
C SER A 39 -25.01 -21.81 -14.86
N ASP A 40 -24.79 -22.96 -14.22
CA ASP A 40 -23.61 -23.18 -13.37
C ASP A 40 -22.28 -23.10 -14.12
N GLU A 41 -22.29 -23.33 -15.43
CA GLU A 41 -21.08 -23.34 -16.28
C GLU A 41 -21.07 -22.23 -17.33
N THR A 42 -22.20 -21.54 -17.56
CA THR A 42 -22.34 -20.55 -18.64
C THR A 42 -22.82 -19.18 -18.16
N PHE A 43 -22.17 -18.15 -18.70
CA PHE A 43 -22.37 -16.74 -18.36
C PHE A 43 -22.63 -15.91 -19.63
N ALA A 44 -23.27 -14.75 -19.48
CA ALA A 44 -23.50 -13.79 -20.55
C ALA A 44 -23.02 -12.39 -20.16
N CYS A 45 -22.61 -11.63 -21.18
CA CYS A 45 -22.35 -10.20 -21.03
C CYS A 45 -23.68 -9.44 -21.20
N PRO A 46 -24.24 -8.82 -20.14
CA PRO A 46 -25.49 -8.07 -20.24
C PRO A 46 -25.37 -6.83 -21.13
N PHE A 47 -24.15 -6.34 -21.35
CA PHE A 47 -23.85 -5.15 -22.14
C PHE A 47 -23.62 -5.44 -23.63
N CYS A 48 -23.60 -6.72 -24.05
CA CYS A 48 -23.39 -7.14 -25.44
C CYS A 48 -24.49 -8.10 -25.97
N PRO A 49 -25.78 -7.71 -25.99
CA PRO A 49 -26.87 -8.61 -26.36
C PRO A 49 -26.87 -9.06 -27.84
N GLN A 50 -26.17 -8.36 -28.73
CA GLN A 50 -26.25 -8.54 -30.19
C GLN A 50 -25.08 -9.33 -30.82
N LYS A 51 -24.20 -9.98 -30.04
CA LYS A 51 -23.04 -10.73 -30.58
C LYS A 51 -23.24 -12.26 -30.54
N LYS A 52 -22.73 -12.96 -31.56
CA LYS A 52 -22.92 -14.40 -31.88
C LYS A 52 -22.53 -15.43 -30.78
N ARG A 53 -21.98 -15.03 -29.63
CA ARG A 53 -21.80 -15.90 -28.45
C ARG A 53 -22.61 -15.32 -27.30
N GLN A 54 -23.77 -15.91 -27.03
CA GLN A 54 -24.62 -15.56 -25.89
C GLN A 54 -24.25 -16.33 -24.61
N ALA A 55 -23.43 -17.38 -24.73
CA ALA A 55 -22.93 -18.17 -23.61
C ALA A 55 -21.39 -18.21 -23.65
N TYR A 56 -20.78 -17.76 -22.56
CA TYR A 56 -19.35 -17.76 -22.30
C TYR A 56 -19.05 -18.67 -21.11
N LEU A 57 -17.91 -19.36 -21.11
CA LEU A 57 -17.33 -19.87 -19.88
C LEU A 57 -16.80 -18.70 -19.04
N TYR A 58 -16.66 -18.88 -17.72
CA TYR A 58 -16.20 -17.82 -16.81
C TYR A 58 -14.93 -17.10 -17.31
N LYS A 59 -13.91 -17.86 -17.71
CA LYS A 59 -12.64 -17.32 -18.22
C LYS A 59 -12.82 -16.54 -19.53
N ASP A 60 -13.68 -17.02 -20.42
CA ASP A 60 -13.95 -16.39 -21.70
C ASP A 60 -14.72 -15.08 -21.53
N LEU A 61 -15.67 -15.04 -20.57
CA LEU A 61 -16.41 -13.83 -20.26
C LEU A 61 -15.50 -12.77 -19.64
N LEU A 62 -14.63 -13.16 -18.71
CA LEU A 62 -13.66 -12.26 -18.08
C LEU A 62 -12.71 -11.67 -19.13
N GLN A 63 -12.20 -12.49 -20.05
CA GLN A 63 -11.35 -12.03 -21.14
C GLN A 63 -12.10 -11.11 -22.11
N HIS A 64 -13.36 -11.42 -22.43
CA HIS A 64 -14.23 -10.57 -23.23
C HIS A 64 -14.44 -9.20 -22.57
N ALA A 65 -14.85 -9.18 -21.31
CA ALA A 65 -15.13 -7.96 -20.56
C ALA A 65 -13.86 -7.10 -20.39
N SER A 66 -12.73 -7.71 -20.01
CA SER A 66 -11.45 -7.00 -19.90
C SER A 66 -10.97 -6.47 -21.25
N GLY A 67 -11.20 -7.19 -22.35
CA GLY A 67 -10.81 -6.75 -23.70
C GLY A 67 -11.63 -5.56 -24.19
N VAL A 68 -12.91 -5.48 -23.82
CA VAL A 68 -13.77 -4.34 -24.15
C VAL A 68 -13.47 -3.15 -23.24
N GLY A 69 -13.34 -3.36 -21.94
CA GLY A 69 -13.05 -2.29 -20.97
C GLY A 69 -11.71 -1.59 -21.20
N LYS A 70 -10.64 -2.35 -21.54
CA LYS A 70 -9.29 -1.82 -21.80
C LYS A 70 -9.05 -1.41 -23.26
N SER A 71 -10.10 -1.32 -24.06
CA SER A 71 -10.01 -1.02 -25.49
C SER A 71 -9.58 0.42 -25.77
N ARG A 72 -8.50 0.59 -26.54
CA ARG A 72 -8.06 1.90 -27.08
C ARG A 72 -8.89 2.42 -28.26
N SER A 73 -9.85 1.64 -28.76
CA SER A 73 -10.71 2.07 -29.86
C SER A 73 -11.57 3.28 -29.48
N GLN A 74 -11.60 4.29 -30.36
CA GLN A 74 -12.50 5.44 -30.29
C GLN A 74 -13.94 5.11 -30.74
N LYS A 75 -14.18 3.93 -31.32
CA LYS A 75 -15.52 3.49 -31.75
C LYS A 75 -16.43 3.05 -30.60
N ARG A 76 -15.87 2.87 -29.40
CA ARG A 76 -16.60 2.48 -28.18
C ARG A 76 -16.74 3.66 -27.26
N SER A 77 -17.96 3.90 -26.76
CA SER A 77 -18.21 4.99 -25.82
C SER A 77 -17.52 4.76 -24.48
N THR A 78 -17.27 5.83 -23.74
CA THR A 78 -16.77 5.78 -22.35
C THR A 78 -17.68 4.94 -21.46
N LYS A 79 -19.01 5.11 -21.59
CA LYS A 79 -20.02 4.29 -20.90
C LYS A 79 -19.90 2.79 -21.24
N GLU A 80 -19.69 2.43 -22.50
CA GLU A 80 -19.49 1.01 -22.88
C GLU A 80 -18.24 0.42 -22.23
N LYS A 81 -17.14 1.17 -22.15
CA LYS A 81 -15.90 0.72 -21.50
C LYS A 81 -16.09 0.55 -19.99
N ALA A 82 -16.68 1.55 -19.33
CA ALA A 82 -16.96 1.54 -17.91
C ALA A 82 -17.86 0.36 -17.50
N ASN A 83 -18.94 0.10 -18.25
CA ASN A 83 -19.82 -1.06 -18.01
C ASN A 83 -19.09 -2.40 -18.07
N HIS A 84 -18.13 -2.56 -18.99
CA HIS A 84 -17.35 -3.80 -19.10
C HIS A 84 -16.26 -3.90 -18.02
N LEU A 85 -15.71 -2.79 -17.53
CA LEU A 85 -14.82 -2.79 -16.35
C LEU A 85 -15.60 -3.15 -15.08
N ALA A 86 -16.82 -2.62 -14.92
CA ALA A 86 -17.73 -3.00 -13.84
C ALA A 86 -18.05 -4.49 -13.86
N LEU A 87 -18.25 -5.08 -15.05
CA LEU A 87 -18.46 -6.52 -15.21
C LEU A 87 -17.23 -7.34 -14.78
N VAL A 88 -16.01 -6.88 -15.10
CA VAL A 88 -14.76 -7.53 -14.63
C VAL A 88 -14.70 -7.49 -13.11
N LYS A 89 -14.95 -6.33 -12.51
CA LYS A 89 -14.95 -6.13 -11.05
C LYS A 89 -15.96 -7.06 -10.36
N TYR A 90 -17.16 -7.19 -10.92
CA TYR A 90 -18.20 -8.10 -10.41
C TYR A 90 -17.84 -9.59 -10.56
N LEU A 91 -17.28 -9.99 -11.71
CA LEU A 91 -16.80 -11.35 -11.92
C LEU A 91 -15.71 -11.73 -10.91
N GLU A 92 -14.73 -10.85 -10.70
CA GLU A 92 -13.56 -11.10 -9.85
C GLU A 92 -13.84 -10.99 -8.35
N LYS A 93 -14.78 -10.15 -7.92
CA LYS A 93 -15.07 -9.92 -6.49
C LYS A 93 -16.26 -10.73 -5.98
N ASP A 94 -17.37 -10.75 -6.73
CA ASP A 94 -18.65 -11.24 -6.21
C ASP A 94 -18.98 -12.64 -6.70
N LEU A 95 -18.67 -12.98 -7.96
CA LEU A 95 -18.93 -14.33 -8.49
C LEU A 95 -17.86 -15.37 -8.08
N THR A 96 -16.62 -14.98 -7.89
CA THR A 96 -15.57 -15.83 -7.28
C THR A 96 -15.81 -16.07 -5.79
N ALA A 97 -16.34 -15.08 -5.08
CA ALA A 97 -16.71 -15.18 -3.67
C ALA A 97 -17.98 -16.04 -3.47
N ALA A 98 -18.96 -15.93 -4.37
CA ALA A 98 -20.20 -16.73 -4.33
C ALA A 98 -19.97 -18.25 -4.47
N GLY A 99 -18.82 -18.68 -5.02
CA GLY A 99 -18.42 -20.10 -5.04
C GLY A 99 -18.12 -20.68 -3.65
N ARG A 100 -18.03 -19.86 -2.59
CA ARG A 100 -17.78 -20.28 -1.22
C ARG A 100 -19.03 -20.33 -0.33
N THR A 101 -20.19 -19.90 -0.79
CA THR A 101 -21.41 -19.87 0.04
C THR A 101 -22.63 -20.37 -0.73
N SER A 102 -22.85 -21.69 -0.66
CA SER A 102 -24.18 -22.26 -0.83
C SER A 102 -24.40 -23.36 0.20
N LYS A 103 -25.05 -22.99 1.31
CA LYS A 103 -26.01 -23.85 2.02
C LYS A 103 -27.05 -22.96 2.74
N PRO A 104 -28.27 -23.49 2.94
CA PRO A 104 -29.48 -22.69 3.05
C PRO A 104 -29.71 -22.12 4.45
N VAL A 105 -30.53 -21.08 4.43
CA VAL A 105 -31.10 -20.30 5.53
C VAL A 105 -31.80 -21.18 6.56
N GLY A 106 -31.56 -20.87 7.85
CA GLY A 106 -32.30 -21.34 9.02
C GLY A 106 -31.91 -20.50 10.25
N GLU A 107 -32.76 -19.52 10.54
CA GLU A 107 -33.15 -18.84 11.82
C GLU A 107 -32.14 -18.50 12.96
N THR A 108 -32.25 -17.22 13.38
CA THR A 108 -31.90 -16.46 14.62
C THR A 108 -31.58 -17.25 15.90
N ASP A 109 -30.63 -16.90 16.79
CA ASP A 109 -30.45 -15.63 17.56
C ASP A 109 -29.06 -15.60 18.32
N PRO A 110 -28.68 -14.55 19.10
CA PRO A 110 -27.29 -14.03 19.21
C PRO A 110 -26.50 -14.36 20.50
N HIS A 111 -25.24 -13.92 20.51
CA HIS A 111 -24.22 -13.85 21.59
C HIS A 111 -23.36 -15.10 21.85
N SER A 112 -22.07 -15.02 21.51
CA SER A 112 -20.95 -15.30 22.44
C SER A 112 -19.60 -14.93 21.80
N ASP A 113 -18.64 -14.64 22.65
CA ASP A 113 -17.45 -13.82 22.46
C ASP A 113 -16.35 -14.35 21.52
N CYS A 114 -15.51 -13.39 21.18
CA CYS A 114 -14.22 -13.48 20.54
C CYS A 114 -13.30 -14.56 21.17
N SER A 115 -12.77 -15.47 20.35
CA SER A 115 -11.42 -16.00 20.57
C SER A 115 -10.75 -16.32 19.25
N HIS A 116 -9.83 -15.44 18.89
CA HIS A 116 -8.76 -15.63 17.93
C HIS A 116 -8.02 -16.94 18.22
N VAL A 117 -8.20 -17.94 17.35
CA VAL A 117 -7.29 -19.10 17.29
C VAL A 117 -6.62 -19.03 15.92
N GLU A 118 -5.40 -18.50 15.92
CA GLU A 118 -4.45 -18.68 14.84
C GLU A 118 -4.35 -20.19 14.52
N LYS A 119 -4.73 -20.59 13.30
CA LYS A 119 -4.44 -21.93 12.83
C LYS A 119 -3.03 -21.95 12.26
N MET A 120 -2.13 -22.34 13.14
CA MET A 120 -0.78 -22.81 12.92
C MET A 120 -0.73 -23.74 11.68
N ASP A 121 0.11 -23.37 10.71
CA ASP A 121 0.43 -24.16 9.52
C ASP A 121 1.20 -25.41 9.98
N VAL A 122 0.55 -26.57 9.93
CA VAL A 122 1.15 -27.85 10.33
C VAL A 122 2.19 -28.23 9.29
N SER A 123 3.47 -28.10 9.66
CA SER A 123 4.59 -28.48 8.79
C SER A 123 4.49 -29.93 8.33
N GLN A 124 4.89 -30.18 7.07
CA GLN A 124 4.96 -31.50 6.43
C GLN A 124 5.68 -32.56 7.29
N SER A 125 6.57 -32.15 8.20
CA SER A 125 7.30 -33.00 9.14
C SER A 125 6.45 -33.67 10.22
N GLU A 126 5.28 -33.12 10.58
CA GLU A 126 4.37 -33.74 11.56
C GLU A 126 3.50 -34.83 10.93
N MET A 127 3.24 -34.74 9.63
CA MET A 127 2.50 -35.75 8.87
C MET A 127 3.32 -37.03 8.67
N ASP A 128 4.62 -36.90 8.33
CA ASP A 128 5.52 -38.04 8.14
C ASP A 128 5.72 -38.84 9.44
N ASN A 129 5.87 -38.13 10.57
CA ASN A 129 6.00 -38.76 11.89
C ASN A 129 4.71 -39.47 12.36
N CYS A 130 3.54 -39.06 11.87
CA CYS A 130 2.27 -39.72 12.17
C CYS A 130 2.04 -40.94 11.27
N GLU A 131 2.47 -40.88 10.00
CA GLU A 131 2.39 -42.00 9.06
C GLU A 131 3.22 -43.20 9.53
N ASP A 132 4.46 -42.96 9.96
CA ASP A 132 5.36 -44.03 10.39
C ASP A 132 4.87 -44.73 11.67
N LYS A 133 4.27 -44.00 12.60
CA LYS A 133 3.64 -44.59 13.80
C LYS A 133 2.47 -45.50 13.43
N SER A 134 1.58 -45.03 12.57
CA SER A 134 0.42 -45.81 12.11
C SER A 134 0.83 -47.03 11.29
N TYR A 135 1.93 -46.96 10.54
CA TYR A 135 2.51 -48.09 9.81
C TYR A 135 3.06 -49.17 10.77
N GLU A 136 3.81 -48.78 11.81
CA GLU A 136 4.30 -49.73 12.82
C GLU A 136 3.16 -50.36 13.63
N GLU A 137 2.08 -49.62 13.91
CA GLU A 137 0.88 -50.17 14.56
C GLU A 137 0.17 -51.24 13.70
N LEU A 138 0.12 -51.07 12.38
CA LEU A 138 -0.40 -52.09 11.45
C LEU A 138 0.48 -53.34 11.42
N LYS A 139 1.80 -53.16 11.46
CA LYS A 139 2.78 -54.25 11.44
C LYS A 139 2.78 -55.07 12.74
N ASN A 140 2.53 -54.41 13.87
CA ASN A 140 2.42 -55.05 15.18
C ASN A 140 1.09 -55.81 15.38
N GLY A 141 0.19 -55.82 14.38
CA GLY A 141 -1.05 -56.59 14.40
C GLY A 141 -2.18 -55.95 15.20
N ASN A 142 -2.06 -54.67 15.57
CA ASN A 142 -3.08 -53.96 16.38
C ASN A 142 -4.38 -53.69 15.60
N HIS A 143 -4.35 -53.77 14.27
CA HIS A 143 -5.51 -53.56 13.42
C HIS A 143 -5.67 -54.71 12.42
N GLN A 144 -6.85 -55.33 12.39
CA GLN A 144 -7.14 -56.45 11.49
C GLN A 144 -7.53 -55.93 10.08
N VAL A 145 -6.59 -55.97 9.14
CA VAL A 145 -6.79 -55.52 7.75
C VAL A 145 -7.28 -56.64 6.83
N LYS A 146 -6.85 -57.88 7.07
CA LYS A 146 -7.21 -59.07 6.29
C LYS A 146 -8.25 -59.90 7.06
N ILE A 147 -9.44 -60.11 6.47
CA ILE A 147 -10.51 -60.94 7.05
C ILE A 147 -10.48 -62.35 6.44
N SER A 148 -10.22 -62.47 5.14
CA SER A 148 -10.02 -63.74 4.40
C SER A 148 -8.99 -63.56 3.29
N ASP A 149 -8.64 -64.62 2.55
CA ASP A 149 -7.66 -64.52 1.44
C ASP A 149 -8.09 -63.59 0.30
N GLU A 150 -9.39 -63.30 0.18
CA GLU A 150 -9.95 -62.45 -0.87
C GLU A 150 -10.63 -61.17 -0.34
N THR A 151 -10.77 -61.03 1.00
CA THR A 151 -11.54 -59.93 1.62
C THR A 151 -10.72 -59.15 2.65
N PHE A 152 -10.66 -57.84 2.43
CA PHE A 152 -9.92 -56.87 3.24
C PHE A 152 -10.82 -55.73 3.72
N THR A 153 -10.43 -55.09 4.83
CA THR A 153 -11.19 -53.97 5.42
C THR A 153 -10.25 -52.83 5.80
N CYS A 154 -10.74 -51.60 5.65
CA CYS A 154 -10.03 -50.40 6.11
C CYS A 154 -10.29 -50.17 7.61
N PRO A 155 -9.28 -50.26 8.50
CA PRO A 155 -9.45 -50.07 9.95
C PRO A 155 -9.73 -48.60 10.33
N TYR A 156 -9.43 -47.65 9.45
CA TYR A 156 -9.51 -46.21 9.72
C TYR A 156 -10.81 -45.56 9.23
N CYS A 157 -11.71 -46.31 8.58
CA CYS A 157 -12.98 -45.80 8.09
C CYS A 157 -14.17 -46.23 8.98
N PRO A 158 -15.03 -45.30 9.44
CA PRO A 158 -16.14 -45.64 10.30
C PRO A 158 -17.18 -46.52 9.57
N THR A 159 -17.59 -47.59 10.24
CA THR A 159 -18.40 -48.73 9.76
C THR A 159 -19.81 -48.40 9.23
N LYS A 160 -20.23 -47.14 9.28
CA LYS A 160 -21.60 -46.70 8.94
C LYS A 160 -21.77 -46.10 7.54
N LYS A 161 -20.70 -45.88 6.75
CA LYS A 161 -20.83 -45.09 5.50
C LYS A 161 -20.46 -45.78 4.17
N ARG A 162 -19.75 -46.92 4.10
CA ARG A 162 -19.42 -47.62 2.83
C ARG A 162 -19.18 -49.14 3.00
N LYS A 163 -19.16 -49.88 1.87
CA LYS A 163 -18.93 -51.33 1.73
C LYS A 163 -17.81 -51.80 2.67
N ARG A 164 -18.09 -52.84 3.46
CA ARG A 164 -17.20 -53.39 4.51
C ARG A 164 -16.05 -54.22 3.94
N ASP A 165 -16.31 -54.82 2.79
CA ASP A 165 -15.49 -55.87 2.23
C ASP A 165 -14.92 -55.35 0.91
N TYR A 166 -13.60 -55.18 0.89
CA TYR A 166 -12.84 -54.75 -0.26
C TYR A 166 -12.04 -55.93 -0.79
N VAL A 167 -11.96 -56.07 -2.11
CA VAL A 167 -10.89 -56.85 -2.74
C VAL A 167 -9.58 -56.07 -2.59
N TYR A 168 -8.43 -56.75 -2.56
CA TYR A 168 -7.11 -56.12 -2.36
C TYR A 168 -6.90 -54.83 -3.18
N GLN A 169 -7.22 -54.88 -4.49
CA GLN A 169 -7.09 -53.71 -5.38
C GLN A 169 -8.04 -52.57 -5.00
N ASP A 170 -9.27 -52.88 -4.59
CA ASP A 170 -10.27 -51.88 -4.19
C ASP A 170 -9.88 -51.20 -2.87
N LEU A 171 -9.31 -51.96 -1.93
CA LEU A 171 -8.83 -51.40 -0.66
C LEU A 171 -7.63 -50.48 -0.91
N LEU A 172 -6.70 -50.89 -1.77
CA LEU A 172 -5.54 -50.10 -2.13
C LEU A 172 -5.95 -48.77 -2.79
N GLN A 173 -6.91 -48.82 -3.73
CA GLN A 173 -7.46 -47.61 -4.35
C GLN A 173 -8.22 -46.74 -3.35
N HIS A 174 -8.98 -47.33 -2.44
CA HIS A 174 -9.66 -46.61 -1.38
C HIS A 174 -8.67 -45.87 -0.47
N ALA A 175 -7.66 -46.57 0.06
CA ALA A 175 -6.68 -46.01 0.97
C ALA A 175 -5.85 -44.90 0.29
N ASN A 176 -5.39 -45.13 -0.94
CA ASN A 176 -4.65 -44.15 -1.73
C ASN A 176 -5.50 -42.91 -2.07
N GLY A 177 -6.78 -43.12 -2.41
CA GLY A 177 -7.73 -42.04 -2.66
C GLY A 177 -8.09 -41.22 -1.42
N VAL A 178 -8.00 -41.81 -0.22
CA VAL A 178 -8.18 -41.07 1.03
C VAL A 178 -6.91 -40.32 1.43
N GLY A 179 -5.77 -41.00 1.40
CA GLY A 179 -4.46 -40.44 1.77
C GLY A 179 -4.04 -39.26 0.89
N LYS A 180 -4.26 -39.34 -0.43
CA LYS A 180 -3.92 -38.27 -1.38
C LYS A 180 -5.04 -37.24 -1.60
N SER A 181 -6.09 -37.26 -0.79
CA SER A 181 -7.21 -36.34 -1.00
C SER A 181 -6.85 -34.89 -0.66
N LEU A 182 -7.14 -33.98 -1.59
CA LEU A 182 -7.04 -32.53 -1.40
C LEU A 182 -8.20 -31.95 -0.57
N SER A 183 -9.07 -32.79 -0.03
CA SER A 183 -10.23 -32.32 0.74
C SER A 183 -9.80 -31.78 2.11
N GLU A 184 -10.28 -30.59 2.44
CA GLU A 184 -10.14 -29.97 3.77
C GLU A 184 -11.07 -30.60 4.83
N LYS A 185 -12.01 -31.47 4.42
CA LYS A 185 -12.95 -32.16 5.31
C LYS A 185 -12.32 -33.33 6.07
N ARG A 186 -11.12 -33.76 5.68
CA ARG A 186 -10.38 -34.86 6.31
C ARG A 186 -9.18 -34.31 7.04
N THR A 187 -8.97 -34.78 8.26
CA THR A 187 -7.86 -34.36 9.10
C THR A 187 -6.52 -34.85 8.55
N ALA A 188 -5.43 -34.15 8.88
CA ALA A 188 -4.08 -34.57 8.49
C ALA A 188 -3.75 -35.98 9.00
N LYS A 189 -4.23 -36.31 10.21
CA LYS A 189 -4.12 -37.64 10.83
C LYS A 189 -4.83 -38.73 10.00
N GLU A 190 -6.09 -38.51 9.60
CA GLU A 190 -6.82 -39.46 8.75
C GLU A 190 -6.11 -39.70 7.41
N LYS A 191 -5.45 -38.68 6.84
CA LYS A 191 -4.68 -38.82 5.60
C LYS A 191 -3.41 -39.65 5.83
N ALA A 192 -2.66 -39.37 6.90
CA ALA A 192 -1.47 -40.12 7.28
C ALA A 192 -1.78 -41.60 7.57
N ASP A 193 -2.87 -41.89 8.29
CA ASP A 193 -3.30 -43.26 8.60
C ASP A 193 -3.63 -44.08 7.34
N HIS A 194 -4.27 -43.46 6.33
CA HIS A 194 -4.57 -44.14 5.07
C HIS A 194 -3.35 -44.26 4.15
N LEU A 195 -2.37 -43.36 4.23
CA LEU A 195 -1.08 -43.52 3.55
C LEU A 195 -0.26 -44.65 4.17
N ALA A 196 -0.26 -44.76 5.50
CA ALA A 196 0.34 -45.89 6.22
C ALA A 196 -0.29 -47.23 5.82
N LEU A 197 -1.62 -47.28 5.63
CA LEU A 197 -2.32 -48.47 5.13
C LEU A 197 -1.89 -48.86 3.70
N VAL A 198 -1.68 -47.88 2.81
CA VAL A 198 -1.14 -48.14 1.46
C VAL A 198 0.26 -48.75 1.55
N LYS A 199 1.13 -48.15 2.37
CA LYS A 199 2.50 -48.63 2.60
C LYS A 199 2.51 -50.07 3.12
N TYR A 200 1.59 -50.43 4.02
CA TYR A 200 1.41 -51.80 4.53
C TYR A 200 0.88 -52.78 3.49
N LEU A 201 -0.13 -52.40 2.70
CA LEU A 201 -0.67 -53.25 1.62
C LEU A 201 0.42 -53.56 0.58
N GLU A 202 1.16 -52.54 0.14
CA GLU A 202 2.18 -52.68 -0.90
C GLU A 202 3.44 -53.42 -0.45
N LYS A 203 3.89 -53.22 0.80
CA LYS A 203 5.15 -53.82 1.27
C LYS A 203 4.97 -55.19 1.92
N ASP A 204 3.95 -55.34 2.77
CA ASP A 204 3.85 -56.48 3.67
C ASP A 204 2.81 -57.51 3.20
N LEU A 205 1.76 -57.08 2.49
CA LEU A 205 0.72 -57.98 1.96
C LEU A 205 0.93 -58.40 0.50
N ALA A 206 1.49 -57.54 -0.36
CA ALA A 206 1.83 -57.90 -1.75
C ALA A 206 2.90 -59.01 -1.83
N ALA A 207 3.81 -59.09 -0.84
CA ALA A 207 4.84 -60.11 -0.77
C ALA A 207 4.30 -61.52 -0.44
N ALA A 208 3.13 -61.61 0.22
CA ALA A 208 2.53 -62.87 0.64
C ALA A 208 1.63 -63.55 -0.42
N GLY A 209 1.31 -62.86 -1.53
CA GLY A 209 0.30 -63.30 -2.51
C GLY A 209 0.79 -64.02 -3.77
N SER A 210 2.08 -64.35 -3.89
CA SER A 210 2.64 -64.96 -5.11
C SER A 210 2.67 -66.50 -5.07
N SER A 211 1.51 -67.13 -4.83
CA SER A 211 1.35 -68.57 -5.07
C SER A 211 -0.11 -68.95 -5.36
N SER A 212 -0.58 -68.63 -6.57
CA SER A 212 -1.72 -69.35 -7.15
C SER A 212 -1.57 -69.39 -8.67
N LYS A 213 -1.01 -70.50 -9.18
CA LYS A 213 -1.17 -70.93 -10.58
C LYS A 213 -2.68 -71.04 -10.88
N PRO A 214 -3.17 -70.61 -12.04
CA PRO A 214 -4.48 -71.06 -12.50
C PRO A 214 -4.32 -72.50 -13.02
N ALA A 215 -4.59 -73.46 -12.13
CA ALA A 215 -4.91 -74.82 -12.52
C ALA A 215 -6.37 -74.82 -13.02
N GLY A 216 -6.53 -74.74 -14.33
CA GLY A 216 -7.78 -74.91 -15.04
C GLY A 216 -7.53 -75.69 -16.33
N LYS A 217 -6.92 -76.87 -16.21
CA LYS A 217 -6.97 -77.86 -17.29
C LYS A 217 -8.39 -78.38 -17.33
N THR A 218 -9.15 -77.97 -18.34
CA THR A 218 -10.37 -78.66 -18.76
C THR A 218 -9.99 -80.10 -19.09
N GLU A 219 -10.34 -81.02 -18.19
CA GLU A 219 -10.27 -82.44 -18.46
C GLU A 219 -11.34 -82.85 -19.49
N ASN A 220 -10.93 -83.76 -20.37
CA ASN A 220 -11.75 -84.68 -21.16
C ASN A 220 -12.35 -84.23 -22.51
N LEU A 221 -11.47 -84.03 -23.49
CA LEU A 221 -11.72 -84.43 -24.89
C LEU A 221 -10.65 -85.43 -25.37
N SER A 222 -10.46 -86.52 -24.62
CA SER A 222 -9.49 -87.56 -24.93
C SER A 222 -10.11 -88.69 -25.78
N SER A 223 -10.45 -88.40 -27.04
CA SER A 223 -10.61 -89.44 -28.08
C SER A 223 -10.66 -88.94 -29.54
N CYS A 224 -10.64 -87.63 -29.80
CA CYS A 224 -10.61 -87.13 -31.18
C CYS A 224 -9.14 -86.97 -31.60
N SER A 225 -8.68 -87.76 -32.56
CA SER A 225 -7.31 -87.67 -33.02
C SER A 225 -7.13 -86.29 -33.66
N GLN A 226 -6.05 -85.56 -33.34
CA GLN A 226 -5.77 -84.22 -33.91
C GLN A 226 -5.71 -84.17 -35.45
N ASN A 227 -5.83 -85.32 -36.12
CA ASN A 227 -5.87 -85.51 -37.57
C ASN A 227 -7.29 -85.79 -38.10
N ASP A 228 -8.31 -85.82 -37.25
CA ASP A 228 -9.69 -86.04 -37.67
C ASP A 228 -10.16 -84.84 -38.49
N LYS A 229 -10.61 -85.16 -39.70
CA LYS A 229 -11.03 -84.21 -40.72
C LYS A 229 -12.54 -84.03 -40.65
N PHE A 230 -12.96 -82.85 -40.23
CA PHE A 230 -14.36 -82.47 -40.07
C PHE A 230 -14.82 -81.63 -41.25
N VAL A 231 -16.11 -81.68 -41.58
CA VAL A 231 -16.70 -80.66 -42.44
C VAL A 231 -16.86 -79.37 -41.62
N TRP A 232 -16.31 -78.27 -42.14
CA TRP A 232 -16.44 -76.92 -41.61
C TRP A 232 -17.29 -76.07 -42.57
N PRO A 233 -18.33 -75.34 -42.10
CA PRO A 233 -18.82 -75.25 -40.72
C PRO A 233 -19.25 -76.59 -40.12
N TRP A 234 -19.15 -76.74 -38.80
CA TRP A 234 -19.43 -78.00 -38.11
C TRP A 234 -20.84 -78.49 -38.46
N THR A 235 -20.91 -79.72 -38.99
CA THR A 235 -22.12 -80.24 -39.62
C THR A 235 -22.41 -81.66 -39.16
N GLY A 236 -23.61 -81.90 -38.67
CA GLY A 236 -24.19 -83.21 -38.39
C GLY A 236 -24.97 -83.78 -39.57
N ILE A 237 -25.12 -85.09 -39.60
CA ILE A 237 -25.92 -85.84 -40.57
C ILE A 237 -27.00 -86.57 -39.78
N ALA A 238 -28.23 -86.52 -40.27
CA ALA A 238 -29.36 -87.27 -39.73
C ALA A 238 -29.98 -88.10 -40.86
N VAL A 239 -30.15 -89.40 -40.63
CA VAL A 239 -30.72 -90.35 -41.60
C VAL A 239 -31.86 -91.15 -40.96
N ASN A 240 -32.63 -91.84 -41.82
CA ASN A 240 -33.85 -92.56 -41.42
C ASN A 240 -34.96 -91.64 -40.87
N LEU A 241 -35.06 -90.42 -41.41
CA LEU A 241 -36.13 -89.50 -41.05
C LEU A 241 -37.48 -90.02 -41.59
N PRO A 242 -38.56 -90.01 -40.78
CA PRO A 242 -39.87 -90.45 -41.22
C PRO A 242 -40.36 -89.70 -42.46
N THR A 243 -40.71 -90.44 -43.52
CA THR A 243 -41.30 -89.89 -44.74
C THR A 243 -42.62 -90.60 -45.04
N ARG A 244 -43.56 -89.86 -45.64
CA ARG A 244 -44.85 -90.38 -46.11
C ARG A 244 -44.91 -90.23 -47.62
N ARG A 245 -45.50 -91.21 -48.29
CA ARG A 245 -45.74 -91.14 -49.73
C ARG A 245 -47.03 -90.36 -49.99
N ALA A 246 -46.93 -89.24 -50.69
CA ALA A 246 -48.07 -88.45 -51.12
C ALA A 246 -48.77 -89.11 -52.33
N GLU A 247 -49.99 -88.64 -52.63
CA GLU A 247 -50.83 -89.15 -53.73
C GLU A 247 -50.15 -89.00 -55.10
N ASP A 248 -49.28 -88.01 -55.26
CA ASP A 248 -48.46 -87.76 -56.46
C ASP A 248 -47.24 -88.70 -56.59
N GLY A 249 -47.07 -89.63 -55.63
CA GLY A 249 -46.00 -90.59 -55.57
C GLY A 249 -44.68 -90.05 -54.99
N ARG A 250 -44.59 -88.77 -54.63
CA ARG A 250 -43.40 -88.16 -54.01
C ARG A 250 -43.36 -88.40 -52.50
N PHE A 251 -42.16 -88.45 -51.94
CA PHE A 251 -41.96 -88.54 -50.49
C PHE A 251 -42.00 -87.14 -49.87
N VAL A 252 -42.81 -87.00 -48.81
CA VAL A 252 -42.92 -85.78 -48.00
C VAL A 252 -42.50 -86.10 -46.56
N GLY A 253 -41.72 -85.22 -45.96
CA GLY A 253 -41.24 -85.33 -44.58
C GLY A 253 -41.64 -84.11 -43.75
N GLU A 254 -41.37 -84.17 -42.45
CA GLU A 254 -41.56 -83.02 -41.57
C GLU A 254 -40.54 -81.91 -41.89
N SER A 255 -40.87 -80.66 -41.55
CA SER A 255 -39.94 -79.54 -41.70
C SER A 255 -38.69 -79.74 -40.85
N GLY A 256 -37.53 -79.43 -41.40
CA GLY A 256 -36.27 -79.45 -40.65
C GLY A 256 -36.30 -78.57 -39.39
N SER A 257 -37.11 -77.51 -39.37
CA SER A 257 -37.28 -76.66 -38.17
C SER A 257 -37.79 -77.44 -36.96
N LYS A 258 -38.68 -78.42 -37.14
CA LYS A 258 -39.21 -79.23 -36.05
C LYS A 258 -38.12 -80.11 -35.44
N PHE A 259 -37.32 -80.76 -36.28
CA PHE A 259 -36.19 -81.55 -35.82
C PHE A 259 -35.10 -80.67 -35.18
N ARG A 260 -34.84 -79.47 -35.73
CA ARG A 260 -33.94 -78.49 -35.11
C ARG A 260 -34.38 -78.14 -33.69
N ASP A 261 -35.67 -77.89 -33.48
CA ASP A 261 -36.19 -77.46 -32.18
C ASP A 261 -36.18 -78.62 -31.16
N GLU A 262 -36.33 -79.88 -31.61
CA GLU A 262 -36.06 -81.07 -30.79
C GLU A 262 -34.58 -81.18 -30.39
N LEU A 263 -33.66 -81.00 -31.35
CA LEU A 263 -32.23 -81.02 -31.04
C LEU A 263 -31.82 -79.88 -30.10
N LYS A 264 -32.50 -78.72 -30.18
CA LYS A 264 -32.32 -77.62 -29.22
C LYS A 264 -32.82 -77.97 -27.83
N SER A 265 -33.98 -78.63 -27.69
CA SER A 265 -34.47 -79.04 -26.37
C SER A 265 -33.58 -80.08 -25.69
N ARG A 266 -32.84 -80.87 -26.48
CA ARG A 266 -31.78 -81.79 -26.02
C ARG A 266 -30.45 -81.09 -25.70
N GLY A 267 -30.35 -79.78 -25.90
CA GLY A 267 -29.14 -78.99 -25.57
C GLY A 267 -28.08 -78.96 -26.67
N PHE A 268 -28.30 -79.55 -27.84
CA PHE A 268 -27.33 -79.56 -28.93
C PHE A 268 -27.25 -78.24 -29.70
N ASN A 269 -28.23 -77.35 -29.54
CA ASN A 269 -28.21 -75.99 -30.10
C ASN A 269 -27.79 -75.87 -31.59
N PRO A 270 -28.35 -76.65 -32.54
CA PRO A 270 -28.07 -76.46 -33.96
C PRO A 270 -28.61 -75.12 -34.46
N THR A 271 -27.89 -74.52 -35.41
CA THR A 271 -28.31 -73.28 -36.08
C THR A 271 -29.44 -73.59 -37.06
N ARG A 272 -29.34 -74.71 -37.77
CA ARG A 272 -30.27 -75.08 -38.84
C ARG A 272 -30.29 -76.58 -39.09
N VAL A 273 -31.42 -77.09 -39.58
CA VAL A 273 -31.55 -78.45 -40.08
C VAL A 273 -32.15 -78.38 -41.47
N HIS A 274 -31.45 -78.96 -42.44
CA HIS A 274 -31.83 -78.96 -43.85
C HIS A 274 -32.12 -80.37 -44.34
N PRO A 275 -33.40 -80.72 -44.55
CA PRO A 275 -33.73 -81.94 -45.25
C PRO A 275 -33.19 -81.95 -46.68
N LEU A 276 -32.63 -83.08 -47.10
CA LEU A 276 -32.09 -83.25 -48.44
C LEU A 276 -33.18 -83.78 -49.39
N TRP A 277 -33.27 -83.19 -50.58
CA TRP A 277 -34.34 -83.48 -51.55
C TRP A 277 -33.75 -84.05 -52.84
N ASN A 278 -34.40 -85.07 -53.40
CA ASN A 278 -34.10 -85.62 -54.72
C ASN A 278 -35.34 -85.53 -55.63
N PHE A 279 -35.23 -86.04 -56.86
CA PHE A 279 -36.33 -86.03 -57.83
C PHE A 279 -37.59 -86.80 -57.35
N ARG A 280 -37.47 -87.67 -56.34
CA ARG A 280 -38.59 -88.40 -55.70
C ARG A 280 -39.15 -87.69 -54.46
N GLY A 281 -38.66 -86.50 -54.12
CA GLY A 281 -39.07 -85.74 -52.93
C GLY A 281 -38.04 -85.82 -51.79
N HIS A 282 -38.53 -85.83 -50.56
CA HIS A 282 -37.72 -85.87 -49.35
C HIS A 282 -36.91 -87.18 -49.26
N SER A 283 -35.59 -87.09 -49.14
CA SER A 283 -34.70 -88.27 -49.19
C SER A 283 -34.69 -89.13 -47.92
N GLY A 284 -35.32 -88.65 -46.84
CA GLY A 284 -35.23 -89.28 -45.52
C GLY A 284 -33.91 -88.96 -44.80
N THR A 285 -33.14 -88.00 -45.33
CA THR A 285 -31.88 -87.54 -44.75
C THR A 285 -31.90 -86.02 -44.60
N ALA A 286 -31.24 -85.51 -43.58
CA ALA A 286 -31.06 -84.08 -43.33
C ALA A 286 -29.64 -83.79 -42.84
N VAL A 287 -29.23 -82.56 -43.06
CA VAL A 287 -27.95 -82.00 -42.58
C VAL A 287 -28.24 -81.04 -41.44
N VAL A 288 -27.54 -81.20 -40.33
CA VAL A 288 -27.67 -80.40 -39.11
C VAL A 288 -26.49 -79.43 -39.05
N GLU A 289 -26.70 -78.14 -39.22
CA GLU A 289 -25.65 -77.12 -39.13
C GLU A 289 -25.49 -76.63 -37.69
N PHE A 290 -24.24 -76.46 -37.25
CA PHE A 290 -23.89 -75.85 -35.97
C PHE A 290 -23.17 -74.51 -36.18
N ASN A 291 -22.92 -73.75 -35.11
CA ASN A 291 -22.17 -72.49 -35.16
C ASN A 291 -20.73 -72.75 -35.63
N LYS A 292 -20.06 -71.74 -36.21
CA LYS A 292 -18.68 -71.89 -36.73
C LYS A 292 -17.58 -71.82 -35.65
N ASP A 293 -17.97 -71.51 -34.41
CA ASP A 293 -17.08 -71.27 -33.28
C ASP A 293 -16.76 -72.57 -32.52
N TRP A 294 -15.89 -72.46 -31.50
CA TRP A 294 -15.53 -73.58 -30.64
C TRP A 294 -16.72 -74.17 -29.85
N PRO A 295 -17.66 -73.36 -29.32
CA PRO A 295 -18.93 -73.87 -28.80
C PRO A 295 -19.73 -74.67 -29.82
N GLY A 296 -19.76 -74.25 -31.08
CA GLY A 296 -20.39 -74.99 -32.17
C GLY A 296 -19.77 -76.38 -32.39
N LEU A 297 -18.45 -76.50 -32.28
CA LEU A 297 -17.76 -77.81 -32.34
C LEU A 297 -18.18 -78.69 -31.16
N HIS A 298 -18.19 -78.13 -29.95
CA HIS A 298 -18.59 -78.84 -28.75
C HIS A 298 -20.02 -79.38 -28.86
N ASN A 299 -20.93 -78.57 -29.37
CA ASN A 299 -22.31 -78.94 -29.65
C ASN A 299 -22.42 -80.08 -30.67
N ALA A 300 -21.66 -80.00 -31.77
CA ALA A 300 -21.61 -81.04 -32.79
C ALA A 300 -21.10 -82.37 -32.22
N ILE A 301 -19.98 -82.36 -31.50
CA ILE A 301 -19.42 -83.56 -30.87
C ILE A 301 -20.39 -84.15 -29.83
N SER A 302 -21.06 -83.30 -29.06
CA SER A 302 -22.05 -83.75 -28.07
C SER A 302 -23.26 -84.42 -28.72
N PHE A 303 -23.70 -83.88 -29.87
CA PHE A 303 -24.73 -84.49 -30.70
C PHE A 303 -24.31 -85.89 -31.18
N GLU A 304 -23.12 -86.05 -31.75
CA GLU A 304 -22.62 -87.36 -32.18
C GLU A 304 -22.53 -88.37 -31.02
N LYS A 305 -21.93 -87.97 -29.90
CA LYS A 305 -21.77 -88.84 -28.74
C LYS A 305 -23.11 -89.30 -28.15
N ALA A 306 -24.13 -88.43 -28.15
CA ALA A 306 -25.44 -88.80 -27.64
C ALA A 306 -26.09 -89.89 -28.48
N TYR A 307 -26.07 -89.76 -29.81
CA TYR A 307 -26.63 -90.76 -30.71
C TYR A 307 -25.79 -92.04 -30.77
N GLU A 308 -24.46 -91.95 -30.61
CA GLU A 308 -23.62 -93.14 -30.41
C GLU A 308 -23.97 -93.89 -29.12
N ALA A 309 -24.23 -93.18 -28.01
CA ALA A 309 -24.64 -93.79 -26.74
C ALA A 309 -26.01 -94.49 -26.84
N ASP A 310 -26.92 -93.93 -27.63
CA ASP A 310 -28.25 -94.50 -27.91
C ASP A 310 -28.23 -95.65 -28.95
N GLN A 311 -27.04 -96.09 -29.40
CA GLN A 311 -26.87 -97.08 -30.49
C GLN A 311 -27.55 -96.65 -31.80
N GLN A 312 -27.61 -95.33 -32.02
CA GLN A 312 -28.15 -94.67 -33.20
C GLN A 312 -27.05 -93.89 -33.95
N GLY A 313 -25.80 -94.35 -33.83
CA GLY A 313 -24.64 -93.77 -34.48
C GLY A 313 -24.43 -94.25 -35.92
N LYS A 314 -23.36 -93.74 -36.54
CA LYS A 314 -22.97 -94.11 -37.91
C LYS A 314 -22.69 -95.61 -38.06
N LYS A 315 -22.03 -96.22 -37.07
CA LYS A 315 -21.62 -97.63 -37.12
C LYS A 315 -22.84 -98.54 -37.17
N GLU A 316 -23.84 -98.25 -36.35
CA GLU A 316 -25.09 -98.98 -36.25
C GLU A 316 -25.94 -98.78 -37.52
N TRP A 317 -25.88 -97.59 -38.13
CA TRP A 317 -26.51 -97.35 -39.42
C TRP A 317 -25.93 -98.20 -40.56
N PHE A 318 -24.65 -98.54 -40.54
CA PHE A 318 -24.03 -99.38 -41.59
C PHE A 318 -23.92 -100.87 -41.22
N ALA A 319 -24.30 -101.26 -40.00
CA ALA A 319 -24.31 -102.67 -39.58
C ALA A 319 -25.38 -103.50 -40.29
N SER A 320 -25.08 -104.78 -40.54
CA SER A 320 -25.96 -105.75 -41.23
C SER A 320 -26.95 -106.43 -40.29
N SER A 321 -27.62 -105.68 -39.42
CA SER A 321 -28.55 -106.21 -38.41
C SER A 321 -29.97 -105.67 -38.58
N GLY A 322 -30.97 -106.56 -38.57
CA GLY A 322 -32.38 -106.30 -38.23
C GLY A 322 -33.11 -105.13 -38.92
N GLU A 323 -34.35 -104.91 -38.49
CA GLU A 323 -35.14 -103.73 -38.86
C GLU A 323 -34.62 -102.49 -38.11
N LYS A 324 -34.26 -101.43 -38.83
CA LYS A 324 -33.71 -100.20 -38.25
C LYS A 324 -34.84 -99.28 -37.80
N SER A 325 -34.84 -98.92 -36.51
CA SER A 325 -35.86 -98.06 -35.90
C SER A 325 -35.22 -96.78 -35.36
N GLY A 326 -35.89 -95.64 -35.54
CA GLY A 326 -35.43 -94.33 -35.07
C GLY A 326 -34.49 -93.60 -36.04
N ILE A 327 -34.11 -92.39 -35.66
CA ILE A 327 -33.24 -91.50 -36.45
C ILE A 327 -31.79 -91.79 -36.07
N TYR A 328 -30.92 -91.92 -37.05
CA TYR A 328 -29.50 -92.14 -36.83
C TYR A 328 -28.71 -90.87 -37.15
N CYS A 329 -27.75 -90.54 -36.29
CA CYS A 329 -27.05 -89.28 -36.34
C CYS A 329 -25.55 -89.40 -36.03
N TRP A 330 -24.75 -88.60 -36.74
CA TRP A 330 -23.31 -88.47 -36.51
C TRP A 330 -22.80 -87.14 -37.07
N VAL A 331 -21.56 -86.76 -36.76
CA VAL A 331 -20.97 -85.53 -37.30
C VAL A 331 -20.22 -85.84 -38.60
N ALA A 332 -20.44 -85.03 -39.63
CA ALA A 332 -19.87 -85.20 -40.95
C ALA A 332 -18.34 -85.17 -40.93
N ARG A 333 -17.72 -86.24 -41.42
CA ARG A 333 -16.27 -86.37 -41.58
C ARG A 333 -15.88 -86.41 -43.07
N ALA A 334 -14.59 -86.54 -43.34
CA ALA A 334 -14.04 -86.58 -44.70
C ALA A 334 -14.66 -87.66 -45.59
N ASP A 335 -15.03 -88.81 -45.04
CA ASP A 335 -15.66 -89.90 -45.79
C ASP A 335 -17.09 -89.54 -46.23
N ASP A 336 -17.88 -88.90 -45.36
CA ASP A 336 -19.21 -88.38 -45.72
C ASP A 336 -19.10 -87.31 -46.80
N TYR A 337 -18.13 -86.40 -46.68
CA TYR A 337 -17.87 -85.34 -47.65
C TYR A 337 -17.48 -85.88 -49.04
N ASN A 338 -16.66 -86.94 -49.08
CA ASN A 338 -16.19 -87.56 -50.31
C ASN A 338 -17.17 -88.60 -50.88
N SER A 339 -18.26 -88.92 -50.17
CA SER A 339 -19.23 -89.89 -50.63
C SER A 339 -19.94 -89.44 -51.91
N ASN A 340 -20.20 -90.38 -52.82
CA ASN A 340 -20.91 -90.14 -54.07
C ASN A 340 -22.42 -90.35 -53.88
N ASN A 341 -23.00 -89.59 -52.97
CA ASN A 341 -24.43 -89.60 -52.66
C ASN A 341 -24.93 -88.16 -52.41
N ILE A 342 -26.24 -88.02 -52.16
CA ILE A 342 -26.86 -86.72 -51.90
C ILE A 342 -26.26 -85.97 -50.70
N ILE A 343 -25.76 -86.70 -49.69
CA ILE A 343 -25.14 -86.13 -48.49
C ILE A 343 -23.79 -85.52 -48.88
N GLY A 344 -22.90 -86.28 -49.51
CA GLY A 344 -21.60 -85.79 -49.95
C GLY A 344 -21.70 -84.63 -50.95
N GLU A 345 -22.64 -84.70 -51.91
CA GLU A 345 -22.92 -83.59 -52.83
C GLU A 345 -23.37 -82.31 -52.10
N HIS A 346 -24.18 -82.43 -51.06
CA HIS A 346 -24.61 -81.28 -50.27
C HIS A 346 -23.46 -80.73 -49.41
N LEU A 347 -22.68 -81.59 -48.75
CA LEU A 347 -21.56 -81.18 -47.89
C LEU A 347 -20.52 -80.37 -48.67
N ARG A 348 -20.20 -80.77 -49.91
CA ARG A 348 -19.32 -80.02 -50.82
C ARG A 348 -19.84 -78.64 -51.23
N LYS A 349 -21.15 -78.39 -51.12
CA LYS A 349 -21.75 -77.08 -51.42
C LYS A 349 -21.71 -76.12 -50.24
N ILE A 350 -21.71 -76.63 -49.01
CA ILE A 350 -21.89 -75.82 -47.80
C ILE A 350 -20.62 -75.61 -46.98
N GLY A 351 -19.57 -76.40 -47.23
CA GLY A 351 -18.35 -76.35 -46.43
C GLY A 351 -17.17 -77.07 -47.05
N ASP A 352 -16.05 -77.00 -46.35
CA ASP A 352 -14.79 -77.66 -46.69
C ASP A 352 -14.38 -78.63 -45.58
N VAL A 353 -13.51 -79.58 -45.91
CA VAL A 353 -12.93 -80.47 -44.90
C VAL A 353 -11.72 -79.79 -44.23
N ARG A 354 -11.78 -79.59 -42.92
CA ARG A 354 -10.76 -78.93 -42.09
C ARG A 354 -10.35 -79.80 -40.90
N THR A 355 -9.12 -79.61 -40.44
CA THR A 355 -8.63 -80.19 -39.19
C THR A 355 -8.79 -79.17 -38.05
N ILE A 356 -9.02 -79.64 -36.82
CA ILE A 356 -9.06 -78.77 -35.63
C ILE A 356 -7.74 -78.00 -35.48
N SER A 357 -6.60 -78.66 -35.71
CA SER A 357 -5.26 -78.06 -35.64
C SER A 357 -5.11 -76.87 -36.59
N ASP A 358 -5.57 -76.99 -37.84
CA ASP A 358 -5.49 -75.91 -38.84
C ASP A 358 -6.24 -74.66 -38.39
N LEU A 359 -7.43 -74.84 -37.79
CA LEU A 359 -8.26 -73.74 -37.28
C LEU A 359 -7.65 -73.07 -36.05
N ILE A 360 -7.04 -73.84 -35.13
CA ILE A 360 -6.33 -73.30 -33.97
C ILE A 360 -5.13 -72.47 -34.43
N GLU A 361 -4.33 -72.98 -35.35
CA GLU A 361 -3.16 -72.25 -35.85
C GLU A 361 -3.55 -70.99 -36.64
N GLU A 362 -4.62 -71.03 -37.43
CA GLU A 362 -5.11 -69.85 -38.15
C GLU A 362 -5.58 -68.76 -37.17
N GLU A 363 -6.29 -69.13 -36.11
CA GLU A 363 -6.71 -68.19 -35.07
C GLU A 363 -5.52 -67.64 -34.30
N ALA A 364 -4.55 -68.48 -33.91
CA ALA A 364 -3.32 -68.05 -33.26
C ALA A 364 -2.53 -67.04 -34.12
N ARG A 365 -2.38 -67.30 -35.43
CA ARG A 365 -1.73 -66.37 -36.36
C ARG A 365 -2.46 -65.01 -36.44
N LYS A 366 -3.80 -65.00 -36.40
CA LYS A 366 -4.59 -63.75 -36.37
C LYS A 366 -4.36 -62.97 -35.07
N GLN A 367 -4.35 -63.66 -33.93
CA GLN A 367 -4.08 -63.06 -32.63
C GLN A 367 -2.66 -62.50 -32.55
N ASP A 368 -1.65 -63.26 -32.98
CA ASP A 368 -0.25 -62.82 -32.99
C ASP A 368 -0.06 -61.56 -33.84
N LYS A 369 -0.69 -61.50 -35.02
CA LYS A 369 -0.65 -60.32 -35.89
C LYS A 369 -1.30 -59.10 -35.21
N LEU A 370 -2.39 -59.29 -34.50
CA LEU A 370 -3.04 -58.22 -33.74
C LEU A 370 -2.14 -57.72 -32.61
N VAL A 371 -1.58 -58.64 -31.82
CA VAL A 371 -0.65 -58.33 -30.72
C VAL A 371 0.57 -57.58 -31.26
N PHE A 372 1.18 -58.04 -32.34
CA PHE A 372 2.32 -57.37 -32.96
C PHE A 372 2.00 -55.93 -33.39
N ASN A 373 0.87 -55.71 -34.05
CA ASN A 373 0.44 -54.38 -34.47
C ASN A 373 0.21 -53.45 -33.28
N LEU A 374 -0.44 -53.95 -32.22
CA LEU A 374 -0.68 -53.17 -31.00
C LEU A 374 0.63 -52.83 -30.27
N THR A 375 1.56 -53.78 -30.16
CA THR A 375 2.88 -53.55 -29.57
C THR A 375 3.64 -52.45 -30.31
N ASN A 376 3.66 -52.47 -31.65
CA ASN A 376 4.29 -51.41 -32.44
C ASN A 376 3.69 -50.02 -32.19
N VAL A 377 2.36 -49.94 -32.04
CA VAL A 377 1.67 -48.68 -31.72
C VAL A 377 2.06 -48.21 -30.32
N ILE A 378 2.08 -49.10 -29.33
CA ILE A 378 2.48 -48.79 -27.95
C ILE A 378 3.92 -48.29 -27.92
N GLU A 379 4.85 -48.97 -28.58
CA GLU A 379 6.26 -48.55 -28.66
C GLU A 379 6.42 -47.16 -29.29
N THR A 380 5.68 -46.89 -30.37
CA THR A 380 5.71 -45.59 -31.04
C THR A 380 5.18 -44.48 -30.12
N LYS A 381 4.07 -44.74 -29.41
CA LYS A 381 3.50 -43.79 -28.44
C LYS A 381 4.42 -43.57 -27.24
N ASN A 382 5.07 -44.61 -26.73
CA ASN A 382 6.04 -44.51 -25.65
C ASN A 382 7.26 -43.68 -26.05
N ARG A 383 7.74 -43.82 -27.30
CA ARG A 383 8.82 -42.98 -27.83
C ARG A 383 8.44 -41.50 -27.86
N TYR A 384 7.25 -41.20 -28.38
CA TYR A 384 6.72 -39.84 -28.41
C TYR A 384 6.54 -39.25 -27.01
N LEU A 385 6.07 -40.05 -26.06
CA LEU A 385 5.92 -39.63 -24.67
C LEU A 385 7.27 -39.21 -24.06
N LYS A 386 8.31 -40.03 -24.24
CA LYS A 386 9.68 -39.71 -23.79
C LYS A 386 10.23 -38.43 -24.43
N GLU A 387 9.98 -38.22 -25.72
CA GLU A 387 10.39 -36.99 -26.41
C GLU A 387 9.70 -35.75 -25.83
N MET A 388 8.39 -35.85 -25.56
CA MET A 388 7.63 -34.76 -24.95
C MET A 388 8.08 -34.47 -23.53
N GLU A 389 8.39 -35.49 -22.74
CA GLU A 389 8.94 -35.34 -21.39
C GLU A 389 10.28 -34.60 -21.39
N LEU A 390 11.17 -34.92 -22.34
CA LEU A 390 12.44 -34.21 -22.53
C LEU A 390 12.21 -32.73 -22.87
N ARG A 391 11.34 -32.44 -23.85
CA ARG A 391 11.00 -31.05 -24.23
C ARG A 391 10.39 -30.26 -23.08
N CYS A 392 9.51 -30.87 -22.30
CA CYS A 392 8.94 -30.26 -21.10
C CYS A 392 10.03 -29.93 -20.06
N SER A 393 10.98 -30.86 -19.86
CA SER A 393 12.11 -30.67 -18.95
C SER A 393 13.02 -29.51 -19.39
N GLU A 394 13.36 -29.45 -20.68
CA GLU A 394 14.16 -28.37 -21.27
C GLU A 394 13.46 -27.00 -21.17
N THR A 395 12.15 -26.97 -21.44
CA THR A 395 11.34 -25.75 -21.33
C THR A 395 11.27 -25.29 -19.88
N SER A 396 11.09 -26.22 -18.93
CA SER A 396 11.07 -25.91 -17.50
C SER A 396 12.41 -25.36 -17.02
N ALA A 397 13.54 -25.95 -17.45
CA ALA A 397 14.87 -25.44 -17.12
C ALA A 397 15.11 -24.03 -17.67
N SER A 398 14.69 -23.78 -18.92
CA SER A 398 14.77 -22.46 -19.54
C SER A 398 13.91 -21.41 -18.80
N LEU A 399 12.70 -21.80 -18.40
CA LEU A 399 11.81 -20.94 -17.62
C LEU A 399 12.40 -20.61 -16.25
N ASN A 400 12.96 -21.60 -15.56
CA ASN A 400 13.62 -21.38 -14.27
C ASN A 400 14.80 -20.40 -14.38
N LYS A 401 15.57 -20.47 -15.47
CA LYS A 401 16.64 -19.50 -15.72
C LYS A 401 16.09 -18.07 -15.87
N LEU A 402 15.02 -17.89 -16.64
CA LEU A 402 14.37 -16.59 -16.80
C LEU A 402 13.78 -16.06 -15.48
N VAL A 403 13.21 -16.94 -14.66
CA VAL A 403 12.72 -16.57 -13.33
C VAL A 403 13.87 -16.07 -12.45
N GLN A 404 15.01 -16.77 -12.43
CA GLN A 404 16.20 -16.33 -11.68
C GLN A 404 16.75 -14.99 -12.18
N GLU A 405 16.77 -14.75 -13.49
CA GLU A 405 17.19 -13.47 -14.06
C GLU A 405 16.24 -12.34 -13.66
N LYS A 406 14.92 -12.60 -13.68
CA LYS A 406 13.91 -11.66 -13.21
C LYS A 406 14.07 -11.35 -11.72
N GLU A 407 14.33 -12.35 -10.88
CA GLU A 407 14.56 -12.16 -9.44
C GLU A 407 15.80 -11.32 -9.17
N LYS A 408 16.91 -11.54 -9.90
CA LYS A 408 18.10 -10.70 -9.82
C LYS A 408 17.81 -9.24 -10.18
N LEU A 409 17.05 -9.01 -11.26
CA LEU A 409 16.67 -7.67 -11.69
C LEU A 409 15.79 -6.97 -10.64
N LEU A 410 14.79 -7.68 -10.09
CA LEU A 410 13.93 -7.15 -9.04
C LEU A 410 14.72 -6.83 -7.77
N HIS A 411 15.69 -7.68 -7.41
CA HIS A 411 16.56 -7.43 -6.26
C HIS A 411 17.39 -6.15 -6.46
N ALA A 412 18.03 -5.99 -7.62
CA ALA A 412 18.81 -4.80 -7.96
C ALA A 412 17.94 -3.53 -7.96
N TYR A 413 16.75 -3.59 -8.58
CA TYR A 413 15.81 -2.48 -8.58
C TYR A 413 15.39 -2.07 -7.16
N ASN A 414 15.06 -3.04 -6.30
CA ASN A 414 14.69 -2.78 -4.91
C ASN A 414 15.87 -2.25 -4.07
N GLU A 415 17.11 -2.60 -4.42
CA GLU A 415 18.30 -2.04 -3.78
C GLU A 415 18.51 -0.57 -4.19
N GLU A 416 18.33 -0.23 -5.46
CA GLU A 416 18.44 1.15 -5.94
C GLU A 416 17.35 2.05 -5.33
N ILE A 417 16.11 1.57 -5.20
CA ILE A 417 15.06 2.29 -4.47
C ILE A 417 15.50 2.57 -3.03
N ARG A 418 16.05 1.57 -2.33
CA ARG A 418 16.52 1.73 -0.95
C ARG A 418 17.65 2.75 -0.85
N LYS A 419 18.60 2.76 -1.81
CA LYS A 419 19.67 3.77 -1.87
C LYS A 419 19.12 5.17 -2.06
N ILE A 420 18.18 5.35 -3.00
CA ILE A 420 17.53 6.65 -3.26
C ILE A 420 16.78 7.14 -2.01
N GLN A 421 15.98 6.27 -1.39
CA GLN A 421 15.22 6.61 -0.17
C GLN A 421 16.13 6.97 1.00
N THR A 422 17.21 6.21 1.20
CA THR A 422 18.18 6.48 2.27
C THR A 422 18.91 7.80 2.00
N GLY A 423 19.39 8.02 0.77
CA GLY A 423 20.03 9.28 0.39
C GLY A 423 19.12 10.50 0.55
N ALA A 424 17.84 10.37 0.19
CA ALA A 424 16.86 11.44 0.43
C ALA A 424 16.65 11.70 1.92
N ARG A 425 16.50 10.64 2.74
CA ARG A 425 16.36 10.75 4.20
C ARG A 425 17.57 11.44 4.82
N ASP A 426 18.78 11.05 4.43
CA ASP A 426 20.02 11.64 4.93
C ASP A 426 20.15 13.11 4.54
N HIS A 427 19.78 13.47 3.31
CA HIS A 427 19.76 14.86 2.86
C HIS A 427 18.78 15.72 3.67
N PHE A 428 17.56 15.23 3.90
CA PHE A 428 16.59 15.93 4.73
C PHE A 428 17.05 16.05 6.18
N GLN A 429 17.65 15.00 6.74
CA GLN A 429 18.21 15.05 8.09
C GLN A 429 19.30 16.11 8.21
N LYS A 430 20.17 16.23 7.20
CA LYS A 430 21.19 17.29 7.16
C LYS A 430 20.57 18.68 7.13
N ILE A 431 19.57 18.91 6.28
CA ILE A 431 18.85 20.20 6.22
C ILE A 431 18.22 20.53 7.58
N LEU A 432 17.58 19.56 8.25
CA LEU A 432 16.98 19.78 9.56
C LEU A 432 18.01 20.17 10.61
N ASN A 433 19.16 19.47 10.65
CA ASN A 433 20.25 19.79 11.56
C ASN A 433 20.83 21.19 11.30
N ASP A 434 21.04 21.55 10.04
CA ASP A 434 21.54 22.88 9.66
C ASP A 434 20.53 23.98 10.02
N HIS A 435 19.23 23.74 9.80
CA HIS A 435 18.16 24.65 10.18
C HIS A 435 18.08 24.84 11.71
N GLU A 436 18.23 23.77 12.49
CA GLU A 436 18.30 23.85 13.95
C GLU A 436 19.50 24.69 14.41
N LYS A 437 20.67 24.50 13.79
CA LYS A 437 21.87 25.30 14.08
C LYS A 437 21.64 26.79 13.78
N ILE A 438 21.08 27.11 12.62
CA ILE A 438 20.78 28.51 12.22
C ILE A 438 19.74 29.12 13.17
N LYS A 439 18.71 28.35 13.56
CA LYS A 439 17.70 28.78 14.52
C LYS A 439 18.34 29.17 15.86
N LEU A 440 19.24 28.34 16.39
CA LEU A 440 19.97 28.64 17.63
C LEU A 440 20.83 29.91 17.50
N GLN A 441 21.47 30.12 16.35
CA GLN A 441 22.24 31.35 16.07
C GLN A 441 21.34 32.58 16.03
N LEU A 442 20.17 32.51 15.38
CA LEU A 442 19.19 33.59 15.33
C LEU A 442 18.64 33.92 16.72
N GLU A 443 18.33 32.91 17.53
CA GLU A 443 17.88 33.12 18.91
C GLU A 443 18.97 33.80 19.76
N SER A 444 20.25 33.45 19.55
CA SER A 444 21.37 34.12 20.21
C SER A 444 21.49 35.59 19.79
N HIS A 445 21.47 35.89 18.50
CA HIS A 445 21.54 37.27 18.00
C HIS A 445 20.33 38.10 18.43
N LYS A 446 19.14 37.51 18.46
CA LYS A 446 17.93 38.16 18.98
C LYS A 446 18.13 38.61 20.42
N LYS A 447 18.64 37.73 21.29
CA LYS A 447 18.92 38.06 22.70
C LYS A 447 19.99 39.15 22.83
N GLU A 448 21.03 39.11 22.00
CA GLU A 448 22.07 40.15 21.98
C GLU A 448 21.49 41.52 21.60
N LEU A 449 20.65 41.58 20.58
CA LEU A 449 19.98 42.80 20.15
C LEU A 449 19.00 43.32 21.21
N GLU A 450 18.25 42.44 21.86
CA GLU A 450 17.35 42.80 22.97
C GLU A 450 18.13 43.42 24.13
N MET A 451 19.27 42.83 24.51
CA MET A 451 20.18 43.38 25.53
C MET A 451 20.73 44.75 25.14
N ARG A 452 21.18 44.92 23.88
CA ARG A 452 21.64 46.23 23.38
C ARG A 452 20.52 47.26 23.36
N GLY A 453 19.30 46.86 23.00
CA GLY A 453 18.11 47.70 23.04
C GLY A 453 17.85 48.25 24.44
N SER A 454 17.81 47.37 25.45
CA SER A 454 17.65 47.79 26.85
C SER A 454 18.80 48.68 27.36
N GLU A 455 20.03 48.48 26.88
CA GLU A 455 21.16 49.33 27.24
C GLU A 455 21.05 50.73 26.61
N LEU A 456 20.63 50.81 25.35
CA LEU A 456 20.37 52.08 24.67
C LEU A 456 19.25 52.86 25.34
N GLU A 457 18.16 52.20 25.71
CA GLU A 457 17.04 52.83 26.44
C GLU A 457 17.51 53.44 27.77
N LYS A 458 18.36 52.73 28.52
CA LYS A 458 18.99 53.26 29.74
C LYS A 458 19.88 54.48 29.45
N ARG A 459 20.68 54.44 28.38
CA ARG A 459 21.54 55.57 27.98
C ARG A 459 20.69 56.78 27.55
N GLU A 460 19.62 56.55 26.81
CA GLU A 460 18.71 57.61 26.36
C GLU A 460 17.98 58.25 27.54
N ALA A 461 17.45 57.46 28.47
CA ALA A 461 16.85 57.96 29.71
C ALA A 461 17.84 58.80 30.53
N LYS A 462 19.10 58.37 30.61
CA LYS A 462 20.16 59.14 31.27
C LYS A 462 20.48 60.43 30.54
N ASN A 463 20.67 60.39 29.23
CA ASN A 463 20.93 61.58 28.41
C ASN A 463 19.78 62.59 28.52
N GLU A 464 18.52 62.14 28.52
CA GLU A 464 17.35 63.01 28.68
C GLU A 464 17.31 63.66 30.07
N SER A 465 17.69 62.91 31.11
CA SER A 465 17.86 63.44 32.47
C SER A 465 18.97 64.49 32.52
N ASP A 466 20.15 64.19 31.97
CA ASP A 466 21.31 65.08 31.97
C ASP A 466 21.01 66.35 31.16
N ARG A 467 20.30 66.24 30.04
CA ARG A 467 19.83 67.38 29.24
C ARG A 467 18.86 68.26 30.03
N ARG A 468 17.94 67.66 30.78
CA ARG A 468 17.04 68.40 31.68
C ARG A 468 17.82 69.14 32.76
N THR A 469 18.74 68.47 33.46
CA THR A 469 19.55 69.12 34.49
C THR A 469 20.39 70.27 33.93
N LEU A 470 20.99 70.09 32.75
CA LEU A 470 21.76 71.15 32.10
C LEU A 470 20.87 72.34 31.72
N SER A 471 19.67 72.09 31.20
CA SER A 471 18.71 73.16 30.89
C SER A 471 18.32 73.95 32.14
N GLU A 472 18.04 73.26 33.26
CA GLU A 472 17.73 73.90 34.54
C GLU A 472 18.93 74.71 35.08
N GLU A 473 20.16 74.22 34.92
CA GLU A 473 21.37 74.94 35.31
C GLU A 473 21.61 76.19 34.46
N ILE A 474 21.39 76.11 33.15
CA ILE A 474 21.47 77.26 32.23
C ILE A 474 20.44 78.32 32.64
N GLU A 475 19.20 77.93 32.91
CA GLU A 475 18.15 78.85 33.35
C GLU A 475 18.50 79.51 34.70
N LYS A 476 18.96 78.73 35.69
CA LYS A 476 19.44 79.25 36.98
C LYS A 476 20.60 80.23 36.80
N ASN A 477 21.56 79.91 35.93
CA ASN A 477 22.69 80.78 35.66
C ASN A 477 22.28 82.06 34.92
N ALA A 478 21.31 81.97 33.99
CA ALA A 478 20.76 83.14 33.32
C ALA A 478 20.09 84.09 34.33
N VAL A 479 19.26 83.56 35.24
CA VAL A 479 18.64 84.34 36.32
C VAL A 479 19.69 84.98 37.24
N ARG A 480 20.72 84.22 37.64
CA ARG A 480 21.84 84.75 38.45
C ARG A 480 22.60 85.86 37.72
N ASN A 481 22.91 85.68 36.43
CA ASN A 481 23.59 86.70 35.64
C ASN A 481 22.74 87.96 35.51
N SER A 482 21.44 87.85 35.22
CA SER A 482 20.54 89.01 35.20
C SER A 482 20.48 89.71 36.56
N SER A 483 20.47 88.96 37.66
CA SER A 483 20.54 89.54 39.01
C SER A 483 21.87 90.25 39.27
N LEU A 484 22.99 89.71 38.78
CA LEU A 484 24.31 90.33 38.90
C LEU A 484 24.43 91.60 38.04
N GLU A 485 23.87 91.59 36.83
CA GLU A 485 23.80 92.79 35.98
C GLU A 485 22.99 93.90 36.64
N LEU A 486 21.84 93.56 37.23
CA LEU A 486 21.04 94.52 38.00
C LEU A 486 21.82 95.07 39.20
N ALA A 487 22.53 94.22 39.94
CA ALA A 487 23.37 94.65 41.06
C ALA A 487 24.54 95.54 40.61
N ALA A 488 25.17 95.24 39.47
CA ALA A 488 26.24 96.05 38.90
C ALA A 488 25.74 97.41 38.42
N LEU A 489 24.57 97.47 37.79
CA LEU A 489 23.92 98.73 37.42
C LEU A 489 23.59 99.58 38.64
N GLU A 490 23.11 98.97 39.72
CA GLU A 490 22.83 99.67 40.97
C GLU A 490 24.09 100.20 41.64
N GLN A 491 25.18 99.40 41.65
CA GLN A 491 26.48 99.86 42.12
C GLN A 491 27.00 101.05 41.29
N GLN A 492 26.88 100.99 39.95
CA GLN A 492 27.30 102.09 39.09
C GLN A 492 26.53 103.38 39.40
N LYS A 493 25.22 103.31 39.61
CA LYS A 493 24.42 104.47 40.04
C LYS A 493 24.90 105.02 41.38
N ALA A 494 25.14 104.14 42.35
CA ALA A 494 25.65 104.55 43.66
C ALA A 494 27.03 105.23 43.54
N ASP A 495 27.93 104.70 42.70
CA ASP A 495 29.25 105.28 42.45
C ASP A 495 29.14 106.65 41.73
N GLU A 496 28.22 106.79 40.77
CA GLU A 496 27.91 108.07 40.10
C GLU A 496 27.40 109.12 41.09
N ASP A 497 26.54 108.73 42.03
CA ASP A 497 26.01 109.64 43.05
C ASP A 497 27.10 110.04 44.06
N VAL A 498 27.99 109.12 44.45
CA VAL A 498 29.19 109.45 45.24
C VAL A 498 30.12 110.41 44.50
N LEU A 499 30.30 110.23 43.19
CA LEU A 499 31.11 111.14 42.37
C LEU A 499 30.53 112.56 42.34
N LYS A 500 29.21 112.69 42.10
CA LYS A 500 28.51 113.99 42.16
C LYS A 500 28.68 114.64 43.53
N LEU A 501 28.52 113.87 44.61
CA LEU A 501 28.71 114.37 45.98
C LEU A 501 30.15 114.86 46.20
N ALA A 502 31.15 114.15 45.67
CA ALA A 502 32.55 114.55 45.74
C ALA A 502 32.83 115.83 44.94
N GLU A 503 32.22 115.99 43.77
CA GLU A 503 32.29 117.23 42.97
C GLU A 503 31.66 118.41 43.71
N ASP A 504 30.50 118.22 44.33
CA ASP A 504 29.83 119.26 45.12
C ASP A 504 30.66 119.66 46.35
N GLN A 505 31.24 118.69 47.07
CA GLN A 505 32.19 118.98 48.15
C GLN A 505 33.41 119.76 47.65
N LYS A 506 33.93 119.44 46.46
CA LYS A 506 35.04 120.17 45.85
C LYS A 506 34.64 121.63 45.56
N ARG A 507 33.47 121.87 44.96
CA ARG A 507 32.95 123.23 44.72
C ARG A 507 32.79 124.02 46.02
N GLN A 508 32.16 123.43 47.04
CA GLN A 508 32.02 124.06 48.34
C GLN A 508 33.37 124.38 48.99
N LYS A 509 34.35 123.47 48.88
CA LYS A 509 35.70 123.70 49.38
C LYS A 509 36.39 124.84 48.63
N GLU A 510 36.25 124.93 47.31
CA GLU A 510 36.79 126.04 46.51
C GLU A 510 36.14 127.39 46.87
N GLU A 511 34.83 127.42 47.10
CA GLU A 511 34.12 128.61 47.58
C GLU A 511 34.63 129.08 48.96
N LEU A 512 34.82 128.13 49.88
CA LEU A 512 35.40 128.40 51.20
C LEU A 512 36.84 128.92 51.09
N HIS A 513 37.68 128.32 50.24
CA HIS A 513 39.05 128.83 50.00
C HIS A 513 39.04 130.26 49.46
N ASN A 514 38.15 130.56 48.50
CA ASN A 514 37.99 131.92 47.98
C ASN A 514 37.49 132.91 49.04
N ARG A 515 36.68 132.47 50.00
CA ARG A 515 36.26 133.27 51.16
C ARG A 515 37.44 133.57 52.09
N ILE A 516 38.27 132.57 52.39
CA ILE A 516 39.47 132.71 53.22
C ILE A 516 40.44 133.73 52.60
N ILE A 517 40.76 133.61 51.31
CA ILE A 517 41.67 134.55 50.61
C ILE A 517 41.15 136.01 50.68
N ARG A 518 39.83 136.22 50.61
CA ARG A 518 39.25 137.57 50.76
C ARG A 518 39.39 138.09 52.18
N LEU A 519 39.17 137.25 53.18
CA LEU A 519 39.31 137.61 54.59
C LEU A 519 40.79 137.88 54.96
N GLU A 520 41.73 137.09 54.43
CA GLU A 520 43.17 137.33 54.57
C GLU A 520 43.56 138.71 54.02
N LYS A 521 43.10 139.06 52.81
CA LYS A 521 43.32 140.41 52.24
C LYS A 521 42.75 141.54 53.10
N GLN A 522 41.59 141.33 53.73
CA GLN A 522 41.00 142.31 54.63
C GLN A 522 41.80 142.44 55.93
N LEU A 523 42.35 141.34 56.44
CA LEU A 523 43.22 141.32 57.60
C LEU A 523 44.53 142.06 57.33
N ASP A 524 45.18 141.79 56.20
CA ASP A 524 46.41 142.47 55.79
C ASP A 524 46.20 143.99 55.66
N ALA A 525 45.05 144.40 55.12
CA ALA A 525 44.67 145.80 55.03
C ALA A 525 44.48 146.45 56.42
N LYS A 526 43.91 145.72 57.39
CA LYS A 526 43.80 146.19 58.79
C LYS A 526 45.19 146.38 59.41
N GLN A 527 46.07 145.40 59.28
CA GLN A 527 47.42 145.47 59.85
C GLN A 527 48.26 146.61 59.24
N ALA A 528 48.13 146.86 57.94
CA ALA A 528 48.77 148.00 57.29
C ALA A 528 48.28 149.36 57.84
N LEU A 529 46.98 149.46 58.12
CA LEU A 529 46.37 150.63 58.76
C LEU A 529 46.89 150.86 60.19
N GLU A 530 46.99 149.79 60.99
CA GLU A 530 47.55 149.87 62.35
C GLU A 530 49.03 150.32 62.35
N LEU A 531 49.84 149.79 61.43
CA LEU A 531 51.25 150.19 61.28
C LEU A 531 51.41 151.66 60.88
N GLU A 532 50.52 152.17 60.02
CA GLU A 532 50.55 153.58 59.61
C GLU A 532 50.15 154.52 60.77
N ILE A 533 49.19 154.13 61.61
CA ILE A 533 48.83 154.86 62.84
C ILE A 533 50.02 154.95 63.79
N GLU A 534 50.74 153.85 64.02
CA GLU A 534 51.92 153.88 64.90
C GLU A 534 53.09 154.67 64.30
N ARG A 535 53.28 154.60 62.99
CA ARG A 535 54.28 155.44 62.30
C ARG A 535 53.96 156.93 62.44
N LEU A 536 52.68 157.32 62.32
CA LEU A 536 52.21 158.69 62.52
C LEU A 536 52.30 159.13 64.00
N ARG A 537 52.03 158.25 64.96
CA ARG A 537 52.25 158.50 66.39
C ARG A 537 53.73 158.74 66.71
N GLY A 538 54.62 157.92 66.16
CA GLY A 538 56.06 158.08 66.30
C GLY A 538 56.55 159.43 65.75
N ALA A 539 56.09 159.82 64.56
CA ALA A 539 56.43 161.11 63.95
C ALA A 539 55.92 162.30 64.80
N LEU A 540 54.73 162.19 65.37
CA LEU A 540 54.15 163.22 66.25
C LEU A 540 54.91 163.36 67.58
N ASN A 541 55.42 162.25 68.14
CA ASN A 541 56.15 162.26 69.40
C ASN A 541 57.55 162.88 69.27
N VAL A 542 58.23 162.66 68.13
CA VAL A 542 59.53 163.29 67.83
C VAL A 542 59.41 164.80 67.70
N MET A 543 58.32 165.30 67.09
CA MET A 543 58.05 166.74 66.99
C MET A 543 57.65 167.40 68.33
N LYS A 544 57.19 166.63 69.32
CA LYS A 544 56.78 167.14 70.64
C LYS A 544 57.96 167.43 71.59
N HIS A 545 59.19 167.12 71.19
CA HIS A 545 60.39 167.30 72.03
C HIS A 545 61.32 168.43 71.57
N MET A 546 60.88 169.28 70.64
CA MET A 546 61.61 170.48 70.23
C MET A 546 60.90 171.77 70.67
N GLU A 547 60.72 171.95 71.98
CA GLU A 547 60.26 173.23 72.58
C GLU A 547 61.45 173.98 73.20
N ASP A 548 62.13 174.81 72.38
CA ASP A 548 62.59 176.17 72.75
C ASP A 548 63.21 176.89 71.52
N ASP A 549 62.40 177.24 70.52
CA ASP A 549 62.57 178.46 69.69
C ASP A 549 61.37 178.61 68.73
N GLY A 550 60.74 179.78 68.73
CA GLY A 550 59.43 180.00 68.12
C GLY A 550 59.41 180.08 66.59
N ASP A 551 59.31 178.93 65.90
CA ASP A 551 59.07 178.85 64.45
C ASP A 551 57.64 178.37 64.09
N VAL A 552 56.89 179.25 63.43
CA VAL A 552 55.47 179.07 62.99
C VAL A 552 55.28 177.93 61.98
N GLU A 553 56.36 177.44 61.37
CA GLU A 553 56.30 176.36 60.37
C GLU A 553 56.18 174.95 61.00
N VAL A 554 56.61 174.79 62.25
CA VAL A 554 56.50 173.52 63.01
C VAL A 554 55.06 173.27 63.47
N LEU A 555 54.35 174.31 63.90
CA LEU A 555 52.94 174.24 64.34
C LEU A 555 52.00 173.79 63.21
N ARG A 556 52.18 174.28 61.98
CA ARG A 556 51.36 173.83 60.83
C ARG A 556 51.56 172.37 60.49
N LYS A 557 52.78 171.86 60.60
CA LYS A 557 53.07 170.42 60.35
C LYS A 557 52.53 169.54 61.48
N MET A 558 52.55 170.03 62.72
CA MET A 558 51.97 169.34 63.87
C MET A 558 50.45 169.18 63.75
N ASP A 559 49.73 170.24 63.38
CA ASP A 559 48.27 170.18 63.19
C ASP A 559 47.85 169.26 62.02
N ALA A 560 48.63 169.23 60.93
CA ALA A 560 48.38 168.34 59.79
C ALA A 560 48.50 166.85 60.18
N ILE A 561 49.48 166.50 61.02
CA ILE A 561 49.66 165.12 61.52
C ILE A 561 48.53 164.76 62.49
N ILE A 562 48.13 165.66 63.40
CA ILE A 562 47.00 165.42 64.33
C ILE A 562 45.71 165.10 63.59
N LYS A 563 45.41 165.85 62.51
CA LYS A 563 44.17 165.63 61.75
C LYS A 563 44.16 164.26 61.05
N ASN A 564 45.28 163.88 60.43
CA ASN A 564 45.41 162.60 59.70
C ASN A 564 45.35 161.39 60.66
N LEU A 565 45.96 161.52 61.84
CA LEU A 565 45.90 160.49 62.89
C LEU A 565 44.46 160.25 63.36
N ARG A 566 43.68 161.33 63.51
CA ARG A 566 42.27 161.26 63.95
C ARG A 566 41.36 160.62 62.89
N GLU A 567 41.63 160.85 61.60
CA GLU A 567 40.91 160.19 60.50
C GLU A 567 41.23 158.68 60.45
N LYS A 568 42.50 158.30 60.59
CA LYS A 568 42.94 156.90 60.58
C LYS A 568 42.50 156.10 61.82
N GLU A 569 42.50 156.72 63.01
CA GLU A 569 41.94 156.12 64.23
C GLU A 569 40.41 155.93 64.14
N GLY A 570 39.71 156.79 63.39
CA GLY A 570 38.28 156.62 63.08
C GLY A 570 38.02 155.41 62.18
N GLU A 571 38.77 155.28 61.08
CA GLU A 571 38.65 154.14 60.15
C GLU A 571 38.91 152.78 60.83
N LEU A 572 39.85 152.72 61.78
CA LEU A 572 40.15 151.50 62.53
C LEU A 572 38.99 151.08 63.47
N ASN A 573 38.37 152.04 64.16
CA ASN A 573 37.24 151.78 65.06
C ASN A 573 35.99 151.28 64.31
N ASP A 574 35.71 151.84 63.13
CA ASP A 574 34.60 151.37 62.29
C ASP A 574 34.83 149.92 61.81
N LEU A 575 36.10 149.58 61.50
CA LEU A 575 36.48 148.22 61.12
C LEU A 575 36.31 147.21 62.27
N GLU A 576 36.63 147.61 63.50
CA GLU A 576 36.45 146.76 64.69
C GLU A 576 34.97 146.55 65.05
N ALA A 577 34.14 147.58 64.93
CA ALA A 577 32.69 147.46 65.12
C ALA A 577 32.05 146.50 64.10
N LEU A 578 32.51 146.54 62.84
CA LEU A 578 32.06 145.61 61.80
C LEU A 578 32.48 144.16 62.12
N ASN A 579 33.70 143.96 62.63
CA ASN A 579 34.20 142.63 62.99
C ASN A 579 33.39 141.99 64.13
N GLN A 580 33.06 142.77 65.17
CA GLN A 580 32.20 142.30 66.26
C GLN A 580 30.80 141.87 65.76
N THR A 581 30.25 142.59 64.79
CA THR A 581 28.94 142.28 64.19
C THR A 581 28.97 140.98 63.39
N LEU A 582 30.04 140.75 62.62
CA LEU A 582 30.23 139.52 61.85
C LEU A 582 30.35 138.27 62.75
N ILE A 583 31.07 138.37 63.86
CA ILE A 583 31.21 137.26 64.84
C ILE A 583 29.85 136.82 65.39
N VAL A 584 28.96 137.77 65.69
CA VAL A 584 27.61 137.46 66.19
C VAL A 584 26.76 136.77 65.12
N ARG A 585 26.88 137.20 63.86
CA ARG A 585 26.11 136.64 62.74
C ARG A 585 26.55 135.21 62.40
N GLU A 586 27.85 134.92 62.40
CA GLU A 586 28.39 133.59 62.14
C GLU A 586 27.98 132.57 63.21
N ARG A 587 27.98 132.95 64.51
CA ARG A 587 27.52 132.05 65.58
C ARG A 587 26.07 131.63 65.41
N LYS A 588 25.17 132.57 65.10
CA LYS A 588 23.75 132.25 64.85
C LYS A 588 23.56 131.30 63.67
N SER A 589 24.28 131.52 62.56
CA SER A 589 24.16 130.64 61.39
C SER A 589 24.70 129.23 61.64
N ASN A 590 25.71 129.08 62.49
CA ASN A 590 26.28 127.78 62.83
C ASN A 590 25.37 126.96 63.75
N ASP A 591 24.65 127.62 64.67
CA ASP A 591 23.65 126.96 65.52
C ASP A 591 22.49 126.39 64.68
N GLU A 592 22.00 127.15 63.68
CA GLU A 592 20.96 126.70 62.73
C GLU A 592 21.40 125.46 61.90
N LEU A 593 22.66 125.42 61.47
CA LEU A 593 23.24 124.28 60.75
C LEU A 593 23.39 123.04 61.63
N GLN A 594 23.72 123.21 62.93
CA GLN A 594 23.82 122.07 63.85
C GLN A 594 22.46 121.46 64.17
N ASP A 595 21.40 122.27 64.28
CA ASP A 595 20.05 121.78 64.51
C ASP A 595 19.51 121.02 63.28
N ALA A 596 19.70 121.56 62.07
CA ALA A 596 19.34 120.86 60.82
C ALA A 596 20.10 119.52 60.65
N ARG A 597 21.35 119.45 61.11
CA ARG A 597 22.15 118.20 61.07
C ARG A 597 21.65 117.14 62.05
N LYS A 598 21.09 117.53 63.21
CA LYS A 598 20.52 116.57 64.17
C LYS A 598 19.21 115.96 63.66
N GLU A 599 18.39 116.73 62.96
CA GLU A 599 17.14 116.21 62.36
C GLU A 599 17.38 115.19 61.23
N LEU A 600 18.50 115.28 60.52
CA LEU A 600 18.86 114.33 59.44
C LEU A 600 19.51 113.02 59.92
N ILE A 601 19.85 112.91 61.21
CA ILE A 601 20.56 111.75 61.78
C ILE A 601 19.61 110.80 62.56
N ASN A 602 18.39 111.25 62.91
CA ASN A 602 17.29 110.36 63.31
C ASN A 602 16.49 109.93 62.08
#